data_AF-A0A6A3WC48-F1
#
_entry.id   AF-A0A6A3WC48-F1
#
_cell.length_a   1.000
_cell.length_b   1.000
_cell.length_c   1.000
_cell.angle_alpha   90.00
_cell.angle_beta   90.00
_cell.angle_gamma   90.00
#
_symmetry.space_group_name_H-M   'P 1'
#
loop_
_entity.id
_entity.type
_entity.pdbx_description
1 polymer ?
#
loop_
_entity_poly.entity_id
_entity_poly.type
_entity_poly.pdbx_seq_one_letter_code
_entity_poly.pdbx_strand_id
1 'polypeptide(L)'
;MKLLFVLAPVFAALFAITAQAVATERTSTDTIWLSLRFRFTIKRSSMQVHGHSDFSVLANPIVSVLDTGNRVLYDTFATFTEDSTLYNYTLVNGRDTAMLLPINSIVAALFYAAPVSSISSKSSGAIECSTGNTFKVSVDEIDFGLCFSDSSGFTMYGNDMDIAVEYVKTHENISAPKFEKLESANCEKVASPSSVTSIGRSLLTGESISPHDARQLRAASFTFDFVLGDDDDSCSCKSTPRPCIFVHGLGIKKEEPENLDAFPTKYWGNLTDHAPCCSSMKYAMLNTVNNSWTDDKQQQKVCDRVLAVSETSQGTTVSDTIIITHSMGGLLVAGAIAAGKCSLDSSVSWVGLSAPMRGSMASNYFQDSCKNETNFVAEDLVAKTGYCPADD
;
A
#
# COMPACT_ATOMS: atom_id res chain seq x y z
N MET A 1 -40.93 -26.16 -81.36
CA MET A 1 -41.77 -27.35 -81.12
C MET A 1 -40.86 -28.57 -81.00
N LYS A 2 -40.88 -29.26 -79.84
CA LYS A 2 -40.31 -30.62 -79.54
C LYS A 2 -38.78 -30.77 -79.72
N LEU A 3 -37.93 -30.97 -78.70
CA LEU A 3 -37.79 -31.99 -77.63
C LEU A 3 -37.20 -33.35 -78.10
N LEU A 4 -36.16 -33.80 -77.36
CA LEU A 4 -35.45 -35.12 -77.25
C LEU A 4 -34.20 -35.37 -78.14
N PHE A 5 -32.97 -35.43 -77.57
CA PHE A 5 -32.27 -36.57 -76.88
C PHE A 5 -31.93 -37.71 -77.86
N VAL A 6 -30.71 -38.24 -78.06
CA VAL A 6 -29.63 -38.82 -77.21
C VAL A 6 -28.37 -38.97 -78.14
N LEU A 7 -27.07 -38.89 -77.78
CA LEU A 7 -26.17 -39.88 -77.15
C LEU A 7 -24.69 -39.40 -77.26
N ALA A 8 -23.89 -39.70 -76.24
CA ALA A 8 -22.50 -39.26 -76.00
C ALA A 8 -21.42 -40.00 -76.86
N PRO A 9 -20.13 -39.58 -76.78
CA PRO A 9 -19.25 -40.34 -75.89
C PRO A 9 -18.25 -39.50 -75.06
N VAL A 10 -18.26 -39.81 -73.76
CA VAL A 10 -17.15 -40.04 -72.83
C VAL A 10 -15.74 -39.56 -73.25
N PHE A 11 -15.26 -38.52 -72.55
CA PHE A 11 -13.85 -38.37 -72.21
C PHE A 11 -13.73 -38.30 -70.69
N ALA A 12 -13.06 -39.28 -70.10
CA ALA A 12 -12.74 -39.32 -68.68
C ALA A 12 -11.51 -38.43 -68.41
N ALA A 13 -11.68 -37.42 -67.56
CA ALA A 13 -10.58 -36.69 -66.93
C ALA A 13 -10.82 -36.71 -65.41
N LEU A 14 -9.93 -37.39 -64.69
CA LEU A 14 -9.86 -37.32 -63.23
C LEU A 14 -9.53 -35.87 -62.83
N PHE A 15 -10.46 -35.18 -62.17
CA PHE A 15 -10.16 -34.01 -61.35
C PHE A 15 -10.19 -34.43 -59.88
N ALA A 16 -9.03 -34.35 -59.23
CA ALA A 16 -8.94 -34.41 -57.78
C ALA A 16 -9.61 -33.16 -57.19
N ILE A 17 -10.63 -33.35 -56.38
CA ILE A 17 -11.29 -32.28 -55.63
C ILE A 17 -10.38 -31.95 -54.44
N THR A 18 -9.62 -30.86 -54.51
CA THR A 18 -9.07 -30.24 -53.32
C THR A 18 -10.19 -29.44 -52.66
N ALA A 19 -10.72 -29.96 -51.55
CA ALA A 19 -11.58 -29.19 -50.67
C ALA A 19 -10.74 -28.07 -50.05
N GLN A 20 -10.86 -26.85 -50.57
CA GLN A 20 -10.43 -25.65 -49.84
C GLN A 20 -11.45 -25.45 -48.71
N ALA A 21 -11.10 -25.93 -47.52
CA ALA A 21 -11.74 -25.48 -46.31
C ALA A 21 -11.43 -23.98 -46.18
N VAL A 22 -12.46 -23.14 -46.37
CA VAL A 22 -12.44 -21.77 -45.86
C VAL A 22 -12.39 -21.91 -44.34
N ALA A 23 -11.17 -21.87 -43.80
CA ALA A 23 -10.95 -21.70 -42.37
C ALA A 23 -11.55 -20.35 -42.00
N THR A 24 -12.75 -20.40 -41.42
CA THR A 24 -13.24 -19.28 -40.62
C THR A 24 -12.28 -19.22 -39.43
N GLU A 25 -11.31 -18.30 -39.47
CA GLU A 25 -10.52 -17.94 -38.30
C GLU A 25 -11.48 -17.57 -37.18
N ARG A 26 -11.65 -18.48 -36.21
CA ARG A 26 -12.14 -18.11 -34.89
C ARG A 26 -10.97 -17.46 -34.16
N THR A 27 -10.76 -16.16 -34.37
CA THR A 27 -10.02 -15.33 -33.42
C THR A 27 -10.86 -15.19 -32.15
N SER A 28 -10.67 -16.12 -31.23
CA SER A 28 -11.18 -16.08 -29.85
C SER A 28 -10.04 -16.50 -28.94
N THR A 29 -9.05 -15.63 -28.75
CA THR A 29 -8.07 -15.77 -27.67
C THR A 29 -8.76 -15.33 -26.37
N ASP A 30 -9.54 -16.21 -25.77
CA ASP A 30 -10.01 -16.02 -24.39
C ASP A 30 -8.76 -15.97 -23.51
N THR A 31 -8.42 -14.77 -23.05
CA THR A 31 -7.26 -14.55 -22.17
C THR A 31 -7.59 -15.15 -20.81
N ILE A 32 -6.81 -16.15 -20.38
CA ILE A 32 -7.01 -16.79 -19.07
C ILE A 32 -6.15 -16.06 -18.04
N TRP A 33 -6.78 -15.22 -17.22
CA TRP A 33 -6.13 -14.67 -16.04
C TRP A 33 -5.93 -15.77 -15.01
N LEU A 34 -4.72 -15.85 -14.44
CA LEU A 34 -4.36 -16.85 -13.45
C LEU A 34 -4.40 -16.26 -12.04
N SER A 35 -4.72 -17.11 -11.06
CA SER A 35 -4.41 -16.82 -9.66
C SER A 35 -2.91 -16.70 -9.47
N LEU A 36 -2.50 -15.81 -8.57
CA LEU A 36 -1.11 -15.49 -8.27
C LEU A 36 -0.83 -15.74 -6.80
N ARG A 37 0.37 -16.19 -6.49
CA ARG A 37 0.90 -16.23 -5.13
C ARG A 37 2.09 -15.30 -5.06
N PHE A 38 1.93 -14.19 -4.35
CA PHE A 38 3.00 -13.24 -4.06
C PHE A 38 3.69 -13.68 -2.78
N ARG A 39 4.96 -14.06 -2.87
CA ARG A 39 5.83 -14.36 -1.73
C ARG A 39 6.71 -13.15 -1.48
N PHE A 40 6.55 -12.54 -0.32
CA PHE A 40 7.33 -11.39 0.12
C PHE A 40 8.47 -11.88 1.01
N THR A 41 9.69 -11.41 0.74
CA THR A 41 10.86 -11.57 1.60
C THR A 41 11.35 -10.19 2.00
N ILE A 42 11.05 -9.78 3.23
CA ILE A 42 11.38 -8.50 3.81
C ILE A 42 12.83 -8.51 4.30
N LYS A 43 13.63 -7.57 3.82
CA LYS A 43 15.05 -7.42 4.18
C LYS A 43 15.25 -6.54 5.41
N ARG A 44 14.37 -5.57 5.62
CA ARG A 44 14.43 -4.64 6.77
C ARG A 44 13.51 -5.08 7.90
N SER A 45 14.07 -5.27 9.10
CA SER A 45 13.30 -5.68 10.28
C SER A 45 12.13 -4.76 10.61
N SER A 46 12.26 -3.45 10.36
CA SER A 46 11.18 -2.46 10.58
C SER A 46 9.95 -2.63 9.70
N MET A 47 10.03 -3.45 8.65
CA MET A 47 8.95 -3.68 7.70
C MET A 47 8.32 -5.07 7.85
N GLN A 48 8.72 -5.81 8.89
CA GLN A 48 8.11 -7.10 9.19
C GLN A 48 6.63 -6.92 9.50
N VAL A 49 5.80 -7.79 8.94
CA VAL A 49 4.35 -7.77 9.17
C VAL A 49 4.04 -8.83 10.21
N HIS A 50 3.49 -8.43 11.36
CA HIS A 50 3.28 -9.33 12.50
C HIS A 50 4.55 -10.08 12.96
N GLY A 51 5.72 -9.44 12.81
CA GLY A 51 7.02 -10.06 13.12
C GLY A 51 7.52 -11.08 12.10
N HIS A 52 6.83 -11.25 10.95
CA HIS A 52 7.24 -12.15 9.88
C HIS A 52 8.03 -11.37 8.82
N SER A 53 9.22 -11.87 8.47
CA SER A 53 9.99 -11.41 7.32
C SER A 53 9.58 -12.10 6.01
N ASP A 54 8.97 -13.27 6.10
CA ASP A 54 8.60 -14.08 4.94
C ASP A 54 7.14 -14.48 5.02
N PHE A 55 6.36 -14.07 4.03
CA PHE A 55 4.92 -14.34 4.00
C PHE A 55 4.39 -14.42 2.57
N SER A 56 3.18 -14.95 2.42
CA SER A 56 2.53 -15.11 1.12
C SER A 56 1.15 -14.50 1.09
N VAL A 57 0.82 -13.92 -0.05
CA VAL A 57 -0.51 -13.37 -0.36
C VAL A 57 -1.04 -14.11 -1.57
N LEU A 58 -2.19 -14.75 -1.40
CA LEU A 58 -2.93 -15.32 -2.52
C LEU A 58 -3.73 -14.21 -3.19
N ALA A 59 -3.75 -14.20 -4.52
CA ALA A 59 -4.49 -13.23 -5.30
C ALA A 59 -5.26 -13.95 -6.43
N ASN A 60 -6.57 -13.75 -6.51
CA ASN A 60 -7.41 -14.31 -7.57
C ASN A 60 -7.94 -13.24 -8.50
N PRO A 61 -7.90 -13.44 -9.83
CA PRO A 61 -8.38 -12.46 -10.77
C PRO A 61 -9.92 -12.38 -10.72
N ILE A 62 -10.43 -11.15 -10.61
CA ILE A 62 -11.81 -10.80 -10.94
C ILE A 62 -11.80 -10.31 -12.38
N VAL A 63 -12.36 -11.12 -13.27
CA VAL A 63 -12.53 -10.74 -14.67
C VAL A 63 -14.01 -10.49 -14.91
N SER A 64 -14.35 -9.26 -15.31
CA SER A 64 -15.69 -8.94 -15.80
C SER A 64 -15.87 -9.60 -17.17
N VAL A 65 -17.01 -10.27 -17.39
CA VAL A 65 -17.40 -10.89 -18.67
C VAL A 65 -17.49 -9.85 -19.81
N LEU A 66 -17.52 -8.55 -19.47
CA LEU A 66 -17.60 -7.43 -20.42
C LEU A 66 -16.24 -6.74 -20.66
N ASP A 67 -15.18 -7.17 -20.00
CA ASP A 67 -13.87 -6.52 -20.10
C ASP A 67 -13.11 -7.03 -21.34
N THR A 68 -12.46 -6.13 -22.08
CA THR A 68 -11.79 -6.42 -23.35
C THR A 68 -10.49 -7.22 -23.20
N GLY A 69 -10.32 -7.96 -22.08
CA GLY A 69 -9.18 -8.83 -21.80
C GLY A 69 -7.89 -8.13 -21.36
N ASN A 70 -7.91 -6.82 -21.07
CA ASN A 70 -6.71 -6.02 -20.78
C ASN A 70 -6.75 -5.34 -19.41
N ARG A 71 -7.82 -5.52 -18.64
CA ARG A 71 -7.96 -4.98 -17.31
C ARG A 71 -8.20 -6.12 -16.34
N VAL A 72 -7.59 -6.02 -15.16
CA VAL A 72 -7.71 -7.04 -14.13
C VAL A 72 -7.72 -6.38 -12.76
N LEU A 73 -8.54 -6.94 -11.88
CA LEU A 73 -8.54 -6.67 -10.45
C LEU A 73 -8.28 -8.00 -9.75
N TYR A 74 -7.55 -7.99 -8.64
CA TYR A 74 -7.31 -9.19 -7.86
C TYR A 74 -7.96 -9.10 -6.49
N ASP A 75 -8.75 -10.11 -6.13
CA ASP A 75 -9.14 -10.39 -4.75
C ASP A 75 -7.95 -11.01 -4.03
N THR A 76 -7.71 -10.62 -2.79
CA THR A 76 -6.51 -11.04 -2.06
C THR A 76 -6.83 -11.65 -0.70
N PHE A 77 -5.96 -12.57 -0.28
CA PHE A 77 -6.03 -13.20 1.02
C PHE A 77 -4.63 -13.46 1.59
N ALA A 78 -4.44 -13.08 2.85
CA ALA A 78 -3.26 -13.42 3.62
C ALA A 78 -3.65 -13.66 5.09
N THR A 79 -2.89 -14.53 5.76
CA THR A 79 -3.08 -14.85 7.17
C THR A 79 -1.76 -14.74 7.90
N PHE A 80 -1.79 -14.11 9.06
CA PHE A 80 -0.64 -13.96 9.95
C PHE A 80 -1.00 -14.43 11.35
N THR A 81 -0.02 -14.96 12.07
CA THR A 81 -0.19 -15.35 13.48
C THR A 81 0.78 -14.54 14.32
N GLU A 82 0.27 -13.85 15.33
CA GLU A 82 1.03 -13.07 16.32
C GLU A 82 0.44 -13.30 17.71
N ASP A 83 1.28 -13.68 18.68
CA ASP A 83 0.87 -13.97 20.06
C ASP A 83 -0.34 -14.91 20.18
N SER A 84 -0.38 -15.98 19.37
CA SER A 84 -1.49 -16.95 19.25
C SER A 84 -2.80 -16.40 18.68
N THR A 85 -2.82 -15.13 18.26
CA THR A 85 -3.94 -14.50 17.56
C THR A 85 -3.73 -14.62 16.06
N LEU A 86 -4.78 -15.03 15.35
CA LEU A 86 -4.76 -15.18 13.90
C LEU A 86 -5.43 -13.97 13.24
N TYR A 87 -4.67 -13.27 12.41
CA TYR A 87 -5.08 -12.08 11.68
C TYR A 87 -5.28 -12.43 10.21
N ASN A 88 -6.50 -12.22 9.72
CA ASN A 88 -6.87 -12.43 8.32
C ASN A 88 -7.03 -11.09 7.61
N TYR A 89 -6.35 -10.97 6.48
CA TYR A 89 -6.42 -9.82 5.59
C TYR A 89 -7.08 -10.26 4.31
N THR A 90 -8.15 -9.57 3.92
CA THR A 90 -8.93 -9.94 2.74
C THR A 90 -9.38 -8.71 2.00
N LEU A 91 -9.12 -8.68 0.69
CA LEU A 91 -9.70 -7.72 -0.23
C LEU A 91 -10.64 -8.46 -1.17
N VAL A 92 -11.91 -8.07 -1.18
CA VAL A 92 -12.95 -8.66 -2.05
C VAL A 92 -13.66 -7.59 -2.85
N ASN A 93 -13.69 -7.72 -4.17
CA ASN A 93 -14.27 -6.78 -5.12
C ASN A 93 -13.76 -5.33 -4.93
N GLY A 94 -12.46 -5.20 -4.62
CA GLY A 94 -11.82 -3.90 -4.41
C GLY A 94 -12.09 -3.27 -3.05
N ARG A 95 -12.76 -3.98 -2.13
CA ARG A 95 -13.04 -3.51 -0.77
C ARG A 95 -12.17 -4.27 0.22
N ASP A 96 -11.49 -3.55 1.08
CA ASP A 96 -10.53 -4.10 2.04
C ASP A 96 -11.14 -4.12 3.45
N THR A 97 -10.81 -5.16 4.21
CA THR A 97 -11.17 -5.30 5.62
C THR A 97 -10.07 -4.83 6.56
N ALA A 98 -8.82 -4.71 6.08
CA ALA A 98 -7.68 -4.14 6.80
C ALA A 98 -6.51 -3.84 5.83
N MET A 99 -6.26 -2.55 5.60
CA MET A 99 -5.24 -1.99 4.70
C MET A 99 -3.83 -2.50 5.01
N LEU A 100 -3.36 -3.55 4.31
CA LEU A 100 -1.98 -4.03 4.49
C LEU A 100 -1.21 -4.37 3.21
N LEU A 101 -1.85 -4.77 2.10
CA LEU A 101 -1.12 -5.39 0.99
C LEU A 101 -1.49 -4.79 -0.37
N PRO A 102 -0.61 -3.98 -1.00
CA PRO A 102 -0.89 -3.23 -2.22
C PRO A 102 -0.77 -4.10 -3.48
N ILE A 103 -1.32 -5.32 -3.48
CA ILE A 103 -1.24 -6.25 -4.64
C ILE A 103 -1.78 -5.60 -5.91
N ASN A 104 -2.91 -4.90 -5.81
CA ASN A 104 -3.49 -4.21 -6.97
C ASN A 104 -2.65 -2.99 -7.42
N SER A 105 -1.87 -2.37 -6.54
CA SER A 105 -0.86 -1.37 -6.93
C SER A 105 0.31 -2.03 -7.67
N ILE A 106 0.78 -3.20 -7.23
CA ILE A 106 1.81 -3.97 -7.95
C ILE A 106 1.30 -4.31 -9.36
N VAL A 107 0.08 -4.83 -9.47
CA VAL A 107 -0.56 -5.13 -10.76
C VAL A 107 -0.68 -3.88 -11.64
N ALA A 108 -1.03 -2.73 -11.07
CA ALA A 108 -1.07 -1.46 -11.80
C ALA A 108 0.32 -1.04 -12.30
N ALA A 109 1.35 -1.19 -11.47
CA ALA A 109 2.72 -0.82 -11.79
C ALA A 109 3.30 -1.62 -12.96
N LEU A 110 2.87 -2.88 -13.15
CA LEU A 110 3.29 -3.70 -14.30
C LEU A 110 2.90 -3.09 -15.66
N PHE A 111 1.93 -2.18 -15.70
CA PHE A 111 1.66 -1.40 -16.90
C PHE A 111 2.87 -0.59 -17.36
N TYR A 112 3.63 -0.04 -16.41
CA TYR A 112 4.81 0.79 -16.63
C TYR A 112 6.13 0.01 -16.67
N ALA A 113 6.08 -1.33 -16.73
CA ALA A 113 7.28 -2.16 -16.80
C ALA A 113 8.14 -1.78 -18.01
N ALA A 114 9.37 -1.34 -17.75
CA ALA A 114 10.29 -0.86 -18.77
C ALA A 114 11.48 -1.83 -18.93
N PRO A 115 11.84 -2.29 -20.13
CA PRO A 115 13.02 -3.14 -20.36
C PRO A 115 14.33 -2.50 -19.88
N VAL A 116 15.24 -3.32 -19.35
CA VAL A 116 16.62 -2.93 -18.97
C VAL A 116 17.64 -3.99 -19.43
N SER A 117 18.91 -3.64 -19.66
CA SER A 117 19.98 -4.61 -20.04
C SER A 117 20.30 -5.57 -18.92
N SER A 118 20.41 -5.01 -17.72
CA SER A 118 20.86 -5.71 -16.54
C SER A 118 20.24 -5.06 -15.32
N ILE A 119 20.14 -5.87 -14.27
CA ILE A 119 19.78 -5.42 -12.94
C ILE A 119 21.00 -5.71 -12.07
N SER A 120 21.43 -4.73 -11.31
CA SER A 120 22.42 -4.91 -10.26
C SER A 120 21.89 -4.31 -8.98
N SER A 121 22.39 -4.77 -7.86
CA SER A 121 22.15 -4.22 -6.54
C SER A 121 23.48 -3.76 -5.97
N LYS A 122 23.53 -2.59 -5.34
CA LYS A 122 24.74 -2.13 -4.66
C LYS A 122 25.15 -3.08 -3.53
N SER A 123 24.18 -3.66 -2.82
CA SER A 123 24.43 -4.54 -1.68
C SER A 123 24.79 -5.98 -2.07
N SER A 124 24.25 -6.50 -3.18
CA SER A 124 24.41 -7.90 -3.58
C SER A 124 25.06 -8.13 -4.94
N GLY A 125 25.47 -7.07 -5.64
CA GLY A 125 26.09 -7.13 -6.96
C GLY A 125 25.09 -7.40 -8.09
N ALA A 126 25.59 -7.92 -9.21
CA ALA A 126 24.76 -8.23 -10.38
C ALA A 126 23.67 -9.25 -10.05
N ILE A 127 22.45 -8.98 -10.52
CA ILE A 127 21.30 -9.89 -10.41
C ILE A 127 21.17 -10.62 -11.75
N GLU A 128 21.40 -11.93 -11.71
CA GLU A 128 21.35 -12.79 -12.90
C GLU A 128 19.90 -13.12 -13.25
N CYS A 129 19.43 -12.57 -14.38
CA CYS A 129 18.16 -12.93 -15.00
C CYS A 129 18.40 -13.59 -16.36
N SER A 130 17.42 -14.36 -16.84
CA SER A 130 17.44 -14.84 -18.23
C SER A 130 17.44 -13.66 -19.22
N THR A 131 18.29 -13.73 -20.25
CA THR A 131 18.52 -12.62 -21.18
C THR A 131 17.24 -12.19 -21.90
N GLY A 132 16.92 -10.89 -21.85
CA GLY A 132 15.76 -10.30 -22.53
C GLY A 132 14.45 -10.32 -21.73
N ASN A 133 14.49 -10.81 -20.49
CA ASN A 133 13.34 -10.90 -19.59
C ASN A 133 13.52 -10.02 -18.34
N THR A 134 14.17 -8.87 -18.50
CA THR A 134 14.57 -7.95 -17.42
C THR A 134 13.87 -6.61 -17.53
N PHE A 135 13.26 -6.15 -16.45
CA PHE A 135 12.48 -4.92 -16.42
C PHE A 135 12.76 -4.08 -15.18
N LYS A 136 12.57 -2.77 -15.28
CA LYS A 136 12.35 -1.85 -14.16
C LYS A 136 10.84 -1.68 -13.96
N VAL A 137 10.38 -1.76 -12.72
CA VAL A 137 8.99 -1.49 -12.32
C VAL A 137 9.00 -0.60 -11.09
N SER A 138 8.12 0.40 -11.03
CA SER A 138 7.98 1.28 -9.86
C SER A 138 6.60 1.10 -9.24
N VAL A 139 6.53 0.62 -8.00
CA VAL A 139 5.28 0.44 -7.24
C VAL A 139 5.22 1.54 -6.18
N ASP A 140 4.24 2.45 -6.26
CA ASP A 140 4.07 3.55 -5.31
C ASP A 140 5.40 4.29 -5.02
N GLU A 141 6.12 4.65 -6.10
CA GLU A 141 7.43 5.33 -6.10
C GLU A 141 8.64 4.48 -5.63
N ILE A 142 8.42 3.20 -5.29
CA ILE A 142 9.50 2.27 -4.94
C ILE A 142 9.92 1.50 -6.19
N ASP A 143 11.20 1.62 -6.55
CA ASP A 143 11.78 0.96 -7.72
C ASP A 143 12.18 -0.50 -7.44
N PHE A 144 11.83 -1.38 -8.37
CA PHE A 144 12.17 -2.79 -8.39
C PHE A 144 12.80 -3.19 -9.72
N GLY A 145 13.77 -4.10 -9.65
CA GLY A 145 14.27 -4.83 -10.81
C GLY A 145 13.51 -6.15 -10.93
N LEU A 146 12.87 -6.41 -12.07
CA LEU A 146 12.04 -7.58 -12.29
C LEU A 146 12.73 -8.57 -13.25
N CYS A 147 12.95 -9.80 -12.80
CA CYS A 147 13.31 -10.93 -13.65
C CYS A 147 12.06 -11.76 -13.99
N PHE A 148 11.71 -11.88 -15.27
CA PHE A 148 10.63 -12.74 -15.75
C PHE A 148 11.15 -14.13 -16.13
N SER A 149 10.45 -15.17 -15.69
CA SER A 149 10.83 -16.58 -15.88
C SER A 149 9.75 -17.37 -16.63
N ASP A 150 9.08 -16.72 -17.58
CA ASP A 150 8.00 -17.28 -18.38
C ASP A 150 6.96 -17.99 -17.50
N SER A 151 6.65 -19.27 -17.77
CA SER A 151 5.64 -20.04 -17.02
C SER A 151 5.96 -20.28 -15.54
N SER A 152 7.17 -19.95 -15.08
CA SER A 152 7.58 -20.09 -13.68
C SER A 152 7.24 -18.84 -12.85
N GLY A 153 6.78 -17.76 -13.47
CA GLY A 153 6.45 -16.51 -12.79
C GLY A 153 7.51 -15.43 -12.97
N PHE A 154 7.58 -14.51 -12.01
CA PHE A 154 8.59 -13.45 -12.01
C PHE A 154 9.02 -13.10 -10.58
N THR A 155 10.21 -12.55 -10.46
CA THR A 155 10.73 -12.04 -9.18
C THR A 155 11.04 -10.56 -9.33
N MET A 156 10.53 -9.74 -8.42
CA MET A 156 10.86 -8.33 -8.26
C MET A 156 11.86 -8.20 -7.12
N TYR A 157 13.04 -7.69 -7.42
CA TYR A 157 14.10 -7.41 -6.48
C TYR A 157 14.06 -5.94 -6.08
N GLY A 158 14.01 -5.68 -4.79
CA GLY A 158 13.98 -4.34 -4.22
C GLY A 158 15.06 -4.16 -3.14
N ASN A 159 15.25 -2.92 -2.69
CA ASN A 159 16.20 -2.64 -1.61
C ASN A 159 15.70 -3.18 -0.26
N ASP A 160 14.42 -2.95 0.04
CA ASP A 160 13.84 -3.30 1.34
C ASP A 160 13.11 -4.65 1.37
N MET A 161 12.73 -5.17 0.20
CA MET A 161 12.07 -6.47 0.07
C MET A 161 12.26 -7.05 -1.33
N ASP A 162 12.14 -8.38 -1.44
CA ASP A 162 11.96 -9.09 -2.70
C ASP A 162 10.54 -9.66 -2.77
N ILE A 163 9.99 -9.76 -3.98
CA ILE A 163 8.65 -10.27 -4.24
C ILE A 163 8.73 -11.33 -5.34
N ALA A 164 8.57 -12.60 -4.99
CA ALA A 164 8.47 -13.69 -5.95
C ALA A 164 7.00 -14.00 -6.23
N VAL A 165 6.61 -14.01 -7.51
CA VAL A 165 5.24 -14.23 -7.95
C VAL A 165 5.15 -15.54 -8.70
N GLU A 166 4.32 -16.45 -8.20
CA GLU A 166 4.07 -17.77 -8.82
C GLU A 166 2.65 -17.83 -9.39
N TYR A 167 2.48 -18.48 -10.54
CA TYR A 167 1.15 -18.76 -11.10
C TYR A 167 0.52 -19.98 -10.44
N VAL A 168 -0.69 -19.80 -9.91
CA VAL A 168 -1.47 -20.84 -9.25
C VAL A 168 -2.60 -21.28 -10.18
N LYS A 169 -2.58 -22.56 -10.58
CA LYS A 169 -3.59 -23.12 -11.50
C LYS A 169 -4.97 -23.29 -10.84
N THR A 170 -5.00 -23.48 -9.53
CA THR A 170 -6.22 -23.69 -8.75
C THR A 170 -6.67 -22.38 -8.11
N HIS A 171 -7.88 -21.95 -8.45
CA HIS A 171 -8.51 -20.78 -7.83
C HIS A 171 -9.13 -21.21 -6.49
N GLU A 172 -8.49 -20.87 -5.37
CA GLU A 172 -9.10 -21.05 -4.05
C GLU A 172 -10.14 -19.95 -3.84
N ASN A 173 -11.32 -20.24 -3.29
CA ASN A 173 -12.35 -19.22 -3.15
C ASN A 173 -11.99 -18.21 -2.04
N ILE A 174 -11.71 -16.96 -2.41
CA ILE A 174 -11.51 -15.87 -1.45
C ILE A 174 -12.89 -15.25 -1.16
N SER A 175 -13.33 -15.35 0.09
CA SER A 175 -14.66 -14.89 0.51
C SER A 175 -14.54 -13.80 1.57
N ALA A 176 -15.43 -12.81 1.49
CA ALA A 176 -15.48 -11.75 2.49
C ALA A 176 -15.79 -12.33 3.89
N PRO A 177 -15.23 -11.75 4.96
CA PRO A 177 -15.56 -12.17 6.32
C PRO A 177 -17.07 -12.06 6.58
N LYS A 178 -17.65 -13.10 7.18
CA LYS A 178 -19.05 -13.08 7.60
C LYS A 178 -19.15 -12.33 8.93
N PHE A 179 -19.61 -11.08 8.89
CA PHE A 179 -19.94 -10.35 10.11
C PHE A 179 -21.37 -10.72 10.54
N GLU A 180 -21.50 -11.47 11.63
CA GLU A 180 -22.81 -11.99 12.07
C GLU A 180 -23.78 -10.91 12.58
N LYS A 181 -23.34 -9.66 12.82
CA LYS A 181 -24.18 -8.60 13.43
C LYS A 181 -23.88 -7.14 13.02
N LEU A 182 -23.27 -6.88 11.87
CA LEU A 182 -23.35 -5.55 11.28
C LEU A 182 -24.00 -5.71 9.91
N GLU A 183 -25.17 -5.10 9.72
CA GLU A 183 -25.66 -4.78 8.37
C GLU A 183 -24.49 -4.24 7.57
N SER A 184 -24.18 -4.88 6.44
CA SER A 184 -23.11 -4.55 5.49
C SER A 184 -22.62 -3.11 5.63
N ALA A 185 -21.63 -2.90 6.50
CA ALA A 185 -20.86 -1.66 6.48
C ALA A 185 -20.16 -1.73 5.13
N ASN A 186 -20.65 -0.95 4.16
CA ASN A 186 -20.10 -0.87 2.82
C ASN A 186 -18.66 -0.31 2.94
N CYS A 187 -17.68 -1.15 3.25
CA CYS A 187 -16.26 -0.80 3.22
C CYS A 187 -15.96 -0.13 1.89
N GLU A 188 -15.38 1.07 1.89
CA GLU A 188 -15.15 1.81 0.66
C GLU A 188 -14.31 0.97 -0.33
N LYS A 189 -14.54 1.17 -1.63
CA LYS A 189 -13.67 0.55 -2.64
C LYS A 189 -12.31 1.25 -2.59
N VAL A 190 -11.29 0.53 -2.19
CA VAL A 190 -9.90 1.00 -2.12
C VAL A 190 -9.08 0.57 -3.35
N ALA A 191 -9.58 -0.38 -4.15
CA ALA A 191 -8.93 -0.80 -5.39
C ALA A 191 -9.92 -0.84 -6.57
N SER A 192 -9.40 -0.53 -7.75
CA SER A 192 -10.11 -0.56 -9.03
C SER A 192 -9.35 -1.40 -10.05
N PRO A 193 -10.01 -2.00 -11.05
CA PRO A 193 -9.33 -2.77 -12.09
C PRO A 193 -8.29 -1.94 -12.83
N SER A 194 -7.07 -2.46 -12.95
CA SER A 194 -5.94 -1.81 -13.61
C SER A 194 -5.81 -2.29 -15.06
N SER A 195 -5.48 -1.37 -15.97
CA SER A 195 -5.13 -1.75 -17.34
C SER A 195 -3.70 -2.27 -17.40
N VAL A 196 -3.42 -3.23 -18.27
CA VAL A 196 -2.07 -3.74 -18.50
C VAL A 196 -1.68 -3.66 -19.97
N THR A 197 -0.37 -3.50 -20.21
CA THR A 197 0.24 -3.59 -21.55
C THR A 197 0.31 -5.06 -22.00
N SER A 198 0.78 -5.33 -23.23
CA SER A 198 1.07 -6.71 -23.67
C SER A 198 2.12 -7.38 -22.78
N ILE A 199 3.17 -6.63 -22.40
CA ILE A 199 4.20 -7.08 -21.45
C ILE A 199 3.58 -7.37 -20.09
N GLY A 200 2.82 -6.42 -19.53
CA GLY A 200 2.14 -6.61 -18.24
C GLY A 200 1.20 -7.82 -18.26
N ARG A 201 0.54 -8.10 -19.39
CA ARG A 201 -0.26 -9.32 -19.55
C ARG A 201 0.60 -10.56 -19.49
N SER A 202 1.67 -10.67 -20.29
CA SER A 202 2.61 -11.80 -20.25
C SER A 202 3.14 -12.06 -18.84
N LEU A 203 3.48 -11.00 -18.09
CA LEU A 203 3.92 -11.09 -16.70
C LEU A 203 2.84 -11.65 -15.76
N LEU A 204 1.56 -11.39 -16.01
CA LEU A 204 0.46 -11.83 -15.15
C LEU A 204 -0.15 -13.17 -15.55
N THR A 205 0.03 -13.59 -16.81
CA THR A 205 -0.53 -14.86 -17.34
C THR A 205 0.53 -15.95 -17.51
N GLY A 206 1.82 -15.60 -17.50
CA GLY A 206 2.91 -16.53 -17.80
C GLY A 206 3.02 -16.86 -19.29
N GLU A 207 2.29 -16.15 -20.14
CA GLU A 207 2.41 -16.25 -21.59
C GLU A 207 3.74 -15.65 -22.06
N SER A 208 4.30 -16.19 -23.14
CA SER A 208 5.52 -15.65 -23.71
C SER A 208 5.32 -14.22 -24.22
N ILE A 209 6.34 -13.40 -24.07
CA ILE A 209 6.34 -12.03 -24.59
C ILE A 209 6.33 -12.09 -26.12
N SER A 210 5.47 -11.30 -26.75
CA SER A 210 5.32 -11.31 -28.20
C SER A 210 6.66 -11.01 -28.92
N PRO A 211 6.94 -11.61 -30.10
CA PRO A 211 8.20 -11.35 -30.81
C PRO A 211 8.42 -9.88 -31.17
N HIS A 212 7.34 -9.14 -31.39
CA HIS A 212 7.38 -7.70 -31.64
C HIS A 212 7.86 -6.94 -30.40
N ASP A 213 7.26 -7.23 -29.25
CA ASP A 213 7.62 -6.58 -27.99
C ASP A 213 9.03 -7.01 -27.60
N ALA A 214 9.36 -8.30 -27.68
CA ALA A 214 10.71 -8.81 -27.44
C ALA A 214 11.78 -8.12 -28.30
N ARG A 215 11.48 -7.76 -29.55
CA ARG A 215 12.38 -6.98 -30.41
C ARG A 215 12.54 -5.54 -29.92
N GLN A 216 11.46 -4.90 -29.45
CA GLN A 216 11.54 -3.57 -28.83
C GLN A 216 12.31 -3.61 -27.51
N LEU A 217 12.11 -4.65 -26.68
CA LEU A 217 12.85 -4.86 -25.44
C LEU A 217 14.35 -4.96 -25.73
N ARG A 218 14.76 -5.75 -26.72
CA ARG A 218 16.16 -5.86 -27.14
C ARG A 218 16.76 -4.50 -27.51
N ALA A 219 16.04 -3.67 -28.27
CA ALA A 219 16.52 -2.35 -28.64
C ALA A 219 16.67 -1.42 -27.41
N ALA A 220 15.69 -1.42 -26.51
CA ALA A 220 15.72 -0.61 -25.29
C ALA A 220 16.76 -1.10 -24.27
N SER A 221 16.96 -2.43 -24.17
CA SER A 221 17.91 -3.05 -23.26
C SER A 221 19.36 -2.65 -23.56
N PHE A 222 19.72 -2.29 -24.79
CA PHE A 222 21.09 -1.80 -25.08
C PHE A 222 21.41 -0.42 -24.50
N THR A 223 20.48 0.20 -23.79
CA THR A 223 20.56 1.63 -23.45
C THR A 223 20.56 1.92 -21.96
N PHE A 224 20.19 0.98 -21.08
CA PHE A 224 19.98 1.26 -19.65
C PHE A 224 20.29 0.08 -18.72
N ASP A 225 21.37 0.19 -17.94
CA ASP A 225 21.60 -0.63 -16.75
C ASP A 225 20.81 -0.06 -15.57
N PHE A 226 20.14 -0.93 -14.82
CA PHE A 226 19.38 -0.53 -13.64
C PHE A 226 20.09 -1.00 -12.37
N VAL A 227 20.34 -0.05 -11.46
CA VAL A 227 21.01 -0.28 -10.18
C VAL A 227 20.00 -0.08 -9.05
N LEU A 228 19.78 -1.12 -8.27
CA LEU A 228 19.02 -1.13 -7.03
C LEU A 228 19.90 -0.65 -5.88
N GLY A 229 19.33 0.22 -5.05
CA GLY A 229 19.99 0.81 -3.89
C GLY A 229 20.32 2.29 -4.12
N ASP A 230 19.90 3.13 -3.18
CA ASP A 230 20.38 4.52 -3.07
C ASP A 230 21.86 4.52 -2.63
N ASP A 231 22.57 5.65 -2.79
CA ASP A 231 23.92 5.81 -2.19
C ASP A 231 23.90 5.76 -0.65
N ASP A 232 22.71 5.75 -0.05
CA ASP A 232 22.44 5.61 1.39
C ASP A 232 21.90 4.20 1.68
N ASP A 233 22.79 3.20 1.78
CA ASP A 233 22.47 1.80 2.18
C ASP A 233 21.94 1.67 3.63
N SER A 234 21.55 2.79 4.26
CA SER A 234 20.72 2.81 5.46
C SER A 234 19.77 4.00 5.33
N CYS A 235 18.52 3.88 5.76
CA CYS A 235 17.75 5.08 6.11
C CYS A 235 18.41 5.71 7.35
N SER A 236 19.52 6.38 7.14
CA SER A 236 20.22 7.15 8.15
C SER A 236 19.54 8.51 8.28
N CYS A 237 19.73 9.17 9.41
CA CYS A 237 19.25 10.53 9.53
C CYS A 237 20.04 11.44 8.58
N LYS A 238 19.34 12.08 7.64
CA LYS A 238 19.92 13.07 6.72
C LYS A 238 20.18 14.44 7.36
N SER A 239 19.79 14.61 8.63
CA SER A 239 20.07 15.81 9.42
C SER A 239 20.92 15.45 10.65
N THR A 240 21.47 16.47 11.32
CA THR A 240 22.04 16.27 12.66
C THR A 240 20.97 15.71 13.59
N PRO A 241 21.22 14.54 14.24
CA PRO A 241 20.30 14.01 15.23
C PRO A 241 20.04 15.00 16.35
N ARG A 242 18.79 15.11 16.77
CA ARG A 242 18.32 16.10 17.76
C ARG A 242 17.42 15.44 18.81
N PRO A 243 17.28 16.02 20.00
CA PRO A 243 16.26 15.62 20.96
C PRO A 243 14.87 15.60 20.32
N CYS A 244 14.14 14.51 20.52
CA CYS A 244 12.80 14.33 20.00
C CYS A 244 11.77 14.38 21.13
N ILE A 245 10.62 14.99 20.85
CA ILE A 245 9.46 14.98 21.74
C ILE A 245 8.23 14.47 21.01
N PHE A 246 7.60 13.45 21.59
CA PHE A 246 6.40 12.81 21.09
C PHE A 246 5.17 13.33 21.85
N VAL A 247 4.25 13.96 21.11
CA VAL A 247 3.01 14.53 21.64
C VAL A 247 1.82 13.72 21.13
N HIS A 248 1.17 12.99 22.04
CA HIS A 248 0.07 12.10 21.69
C HIS A 248 -1.23 12.86 21.37
N GLY A 249 -2.18 12.15 20.78
CA GLY A 249 -3.50 12.65 20.44
C GLY A 249 -4.55 12.48 21.54
N LEU A 250 -5.81 12.39 21.13
CA LEU A 250 -6.95 12.20 22.02
C LEU A 250 -6.90 10.81 22.69
N GLY A 251 -7.32 10.72 23.96
CA GLY A 251 -7.58 9.45 24.64
C GLY A 251 -6.81 9.20 25.93
N ILE A 252 -6.00 10.15 26.40
CA ILE A 252 -5.25 10.03 27.66
C ILE A 252 -5.93 10.84 28.77
N LYS A 253 -6.34 10.16 29.85
CA LYS A 253 -6.92 10.79 31.06
C LYS A 253 -5.88 11.15 32.11
N LYS A 254 -4.84 10.32 32.24
CA LYS A 254 -3.76 10.51 33.23
C LYS A 254 -2.71 11.44 32.64
N GLU A 255 -2.45 12.55 33.31
CA GLU A 255 -1.37 13.47 32.96
C GLU A 255 -0.15 13.19 33.84
N GLU A 256 1.05 13.33 33.27
CA GLU A 256 2.30 13.31 34.02
C GLU A 256 2.86 14.73 34.16
N PRO A 257 3.50 15.07 35.29
CA PRO A 257 3.96 16.43 35.58
C PRO A 257 5.20 16.83 34.79
N GLU A 258 5.92 15.89 34.17
CA GLU A 258 7.13 16.09 33.38
C GLU A 258 7.14 15.23 32.11
N ASN A 259 8.10 15.49 31.21
CA ASN A 259 8.33 14.65 30.05
C ASN A 259 8.89 13.29 30.48
N LEU A 260 8.38 12.22 29.87
CA LEU A 260 8.78 10.86 30.19
C LEU A 260 9.88 10.38 29.24
N ASP A 261 10.72 9.45 29.72
CA ASP A 261 11.68 8.71 28.87
C ASP A 261 11.02 7.53 28.13
N ALA A 262 9.90 7.05 28.63
CA ALA A 262 9.11 5.99 28.01
C ALA A 262 7.62 6.29 28.19
N PHE A 263 6.83 6.04 27.14
CA PHE A 263 5.38 6.19 27.26
C PHE A 263 4.79 4.95 27.96
N PRO A 264 3.95 5.12 29.00
CA PRO A 264 3.50 4.00 29.84
C PRO A 264 2.45 3.10 29.17
N THR A 265 2.07 3.38 27.92
CA THR A 265 1.09 2.61 27.15
C THR A 265 1.66 2.24 25.79
N LYS A 266 1.04 1.28 25.08
CA LYS A 266 1.44 0.87 23.73
C LYS A 266 1.14 1.91 22.63
N TYR A 267 0.74 3.13 22.99
CA TYR A 267 0.29 4.16 22.04
C TYR A 267 1.26 4.41 20.89
N TRP A 268 2.55 4.51 21.20
CA TRP A 268 3.61 4.77 20.23
C TRP A 268 4.28 3.50 19.70
N GLY A 269 3.87 2.32 20.19
CA GLY A 269 4.56 1.07 19.91
C GLY A 269 6.00 1.06 20.42
N ASN A 270 6.83 0.18 19.83
CA ASN A 270 8.27 0.18 20.05
C ASN A 270 8.92 1.07 18.98
N LEU A 271 9.59 2.14 19.40
CA LEU A 271 10.29 3.07 18.50
C LEU A 271 11.81 2.86 18.46
N THR A 272 12.31 1.83 19.16
CA THR A 272 13.73 1.45 19.12
C THR A 272 14.12 1.17 17.66
N ASP A 273 15.21 1.79 17.21
CA ASP A 273 15.71 1.70 15.82
C ASP A 273 14.78 2.23 14.71
N HIS A 274 13.66 2.89 15.08
CA HIS A 274 12.70 3.45 14.13
C HIS A 274 12.69 4.99 14.10
N ALA A 275 13.55 5.63 14.90
CA ALA A 275 13.69 7.08 14.94
C ALA A 275 15.18 7.50 14.82
N PRO A 276 15.86 7.21 13.68
CA PRO A 276 17.30 7.40 13.53
C PRO A 276 17.76 8.87 13.63
N CYS A 277 16.83 9.82 13.50
CA CYS A 277 17.08 11.24 13.68
C CYS A 277 16.97 11.74 15.13
N CYS A 278 16.53 10.89 16.05
CA CYS A 278 16.38 11.25 17.45
C CYS A 278 17.65 10.90 18.23
N SER A 279 18.32 11.92 18.77
CA SER A 279 19.44 11.69 19.71
C SER A 279 18.95 11.24 21.09
N SER A 280 17.72 11.63 21.44
CA SER A 280 16.98 11.19 22.62
C SER A 280 15.48 11.22 22.32
N MET A 281 14.69 10.45 23.05
CA MET A 281 13.24 10.43 22.91
C MET A 281 12.59 10.80 24.23
N LYS A 282 11.73 11.80 24.19
CA LYS A 282 10.89 12.24 25.31
C LYS A 282 9.43 12.15 24.91
N TYR A 283 8.54 11.96 25.88
CA TYR A 283 7.10 11.85 25.64
C TYR A 283 6.32 12.83 26.52
N ALA A 284 5.47 13.63 25.89
CA ALA A 284 4.54 14.52 26.57
C ALA A 284 3.23 13.77 26.83
N MET A 285 2.92 13.46 28.09
CA MET A 285 1.68 12.81 28.50
C MET A 285 0.73 13.83 29.15
N LEU A 286 -0.23 14.33 28.39
CA LEU A 286 -1.19 15.36 28.80
C LEU A 286 -2.59 14.78 28.92
N ASN A 287 -3.44 15.35 29.80
CA ASN A 287 -4.84 14.93 29.87
C ASN A 287 -5.61 15.50 28.69
N THR A 288 -5.71 14.73 27.59
CA THR A 288 -6.39 15.13 26.35
C THR A 288 -7.83 14.67 26.27
N VAL A 289 -8.33 13.94 27.28
CA VAL A 289 -9.76 13.56 27.35
C VAL A 289 -10.58 14.66 28.00
N ASN A 290 -10.05 15.30 29.05
CA ASN A 290 -10.80 16.30 29.80
C ASN A 290 -10.43 17.74 29.42
N ASN A 291 -9.41 17.94 28.58
CA ASN A 291 -8.99 19.26 28.15
C ASN A 291 -8.85 19.27 26.62
N SER A 292 -9.58 20.18 25.98
CA SER A 292 -9.57 20.38 24.54
C SER A 292 -8.23 20.93 24.05
N TRP A 293 -7.96 20.81 22.75
CA TRP A 293 -6.78 21.39 22.12
C TRP A 293 -6.85 22.92 22.04
N THR A 294 -8.05 23.50 22.19
CA THR A 294 -8.30 24.94 22.27
C THR A 294 -8.12 25.50 23.69
N ASP A 295 -7.99 24.65 24.71
CA ASP A 295 -7.84 25.10 26.09
C ASP A 295 -6.52 25.83 26.31
N ASP A 296 -6.60 27.04 26.85
CA ASP A 296 -5.44 27.94 27.02
C ASP A 296 -4.36 27.35 27.93
N LYS A 297 -4.76 26.65 29.00
CA LYS A 297 -3.82 26.02 29.93
C LYS A 297 -3.19 24.79 29.30
N GLN A 298 -3.94 24.01 28.54
CA GLN A 298 -3.43 22.85 27.82
C GLN A 298 -2.43 23.25 26.74
N GLN A 299 -2.69 24.35 26.03
CA GLN A 299 -1.74 24.96 25.09
C GLN A 299 -0.46 25.44 25.78
N GLN A 300 -0.57 26.05 26.95
CA GLN A 300 0.63 26.40 27.74
C GLN A 300 1.40 25.14 28.15
N LYS A 301 0.73 24.10 28.64
CA LYS A 301 1.39 22.85 29.04
C LYS A 301 2.15 22.20 27.90
N VAL A 302 1.54 22.02 26.72
CA VAL A 302 2.23 21.40 25.58
C VAL A 302 3.44 22.24 25.16
N CYS A 303 3.33 23.56 25.25
CA CYS A 303 4.42 24.47 24.98
C CYS A 303 5.59 24.27 25.96
N ASP A 304 5.29 24.22 27.27
CA ASP A 304 6.28 23.95 28.32
C ASP A 304 6.94 22.58 28.12
N ARG A 305 6.17 21.55 27.70
CA ARG A 305 6.71 20.22 27.36
C ARG A 305 7.72 20.28 26.24
N VAL A 306 7.44 21.01 25.18
CA VAL A 306 8.33 21.09 24.02
C VAL A 306 9.58 21.91 24.34
N LEU A 307 9.44 23.03 25.07
CA LEU A 307 10.57 23.88 25.49
C LEU A 307 11.56 23.12 26.38
N ALA A 308 11.08 22.24 27.27
CA ALA A 308 11.91 21.51 28.22
C ALA A 308 12.80 20.41 27.60
N VAL A 309 12.71 20.16 26.30
CA VAL A 309 13.37 19.02 25.63
C VAL A 309 14.80 19.36 25.22
N SER A 310 15.02 20.60 24.78
CA SER A 310 16.34 21.09 24.37
C SER A 310 16.81 22.19 25.32
N GLU A 311 18.04 22.03 25.83
CA GLU A 311 18.71 23.03 26.67
C GLU A 311 19.03 24.32 25.91
N THR A 312 19.00 24.29 24.57
CA THR A 312 19.25 25.49 23.75
C THR A 312 18.02 26.39 23.64
N SER A 313 16.83 25.90 24.02
CA SER A 313 15.59 26.68 24.00
C SER A 313 15.72 27.88 24.93
N GLN A 314 15.27 29.06 24.47
CA GLN A 314 15.37 30.31 25.23
C GLN A 314 14.04 31.03 25.31
N GLY A 315 13.64 31.40 26.53
CA GLY A 315 12.36 32.06 26.77
C GLY A 315 11.21 31.20 26.26
N THR A 316 10.47 31.71 25.28
CA THR A 316 9.33 31.03 24.64
C THR A 316 9.69 30.45 23.27
N THR A 317 10.97 30.39 22.91
CA THR A 317 11.43 29.89 21.60
C THR A 317 12.05 28.51 21.75
N VAL A 318 11.43 27.53 21.08
CA VAL A 318 11.92 26.15 20.99
C VAL A 318 13.02 26.09 19.94
N SER A 319 14.14 25.43 20.25
CA SER A 319 15.27 25.22 19.32
C SER A 319 15.82 23.80 19.40
N ASP A 320 16.58 23.41 18.37
CA ASP A 320 17.29 22.13 18.24
C ASP A 320 16.46 20.89 18.60
N THR A 321 15.17 20.91 18.26
CA THR A 321 14.23 19.85 18.65
C THR A 321 13.52 19.30 17.42
N ILE A 322 13.25 17.99 17.40
CA ILE A 322 12.30 17.38 16.46
C ILE A 322 11.01 17.13 17.23
N ILE A 323 9.93 17.79 16.80
CA ILE A 323 8.61 17.65 17.40
C ILE A 323 7.83 16.62 16.59
N ILE A 324 7.42 15.52 17.22
CA ILE A 324 6.58 14.49 16.62
C ILE A 324 5.21 14.58 17.26
N THR A 325 4.20 14.82 16.45
CA THR A 325 2.82 14.97 16.92
C THR A 325 1.92 13.96 16.25
N HIS A 326 0.94 13.41 16.98
CA HIS A 326 -0.09 12.57 16.40
C HIS A 326 -1.50 13.09 16.71
N SER A 327 -2.37 13.09 15.70
CA SER A 327 -3.79 13.43 15.85
C SER A 327 -3.99 14.77 16.58
N MET A 328 -4.79 14.82 17.66
CA MET A 328 -5.00 16.02 18.49
C MET A 328 -3.70 16.66 19.01
N GLY A 329 -2.62 15.89 19.18
CA GLY A 329 -1.31 16.42 19.58
C GLY A 329 -0.75 17.45 18.59
N GLY A 330 -1.06 17.30 17.30
CA GLY A 330 -0.69 18.29 16.27
C GLY A 330 -1.46 19.59 16.42
N LEU A 331 -2.75 19.50 16.77
CA LEU A 331 -3.58 20.68 17.04
C LEU A 331 -3.14 21.41 18.30
N LEU A 332 -2.72 20.68 19.34
CA LEU A 332 -2.20 21.27 20.57
C LEU A 332 -0.96 22.13 20.31
N VAL A 333 0.03 21.59 19.60
CA VAL A 333 1.25 22.33 19.24
C VAL A 333 0.92 23.50 18.32
N ALA A 334 0.08 23.29 17.30
CA ALA A 334 -0.37 24.35 16.40
C ALA A 334 -1.07 25.49 17.14
N GLY A 335 -2.00 25.16 18.04
CA GLY A 335 -2.77 26.09 18.84
C GLY A 335 -1.88 26.91 19.77
N ALA A 336 -0.93 26.26 20.45
CA ALA A 336 0.03 26.93 21.32
C ALA A 336 0.89 27.95 20.56
N ILE A 337 1.35 27.60 19.34
CA ILE A 337 2.10 28.53 18.48
C ILE A 337 1.22 29.69 18.02
N ALA A 338 0.01 29.39 17.53
CA ALA A 338 -0.93 30.40 17.06
C ALA A 338 -1.37 31.37 18.16
N ALA A 339 -1.50 30.89 19.40
CA ALA A 339 -1.81 31.69 20.58
C ALA A 339 -0.59 32.42 21.16
N GLY A 340 0.60 32.26 20.57
CA GLY A 340 1.82 32.93 21.02
C GLY A 340 2.40 32.41 22.33
N LYS A 341 2.03 31.18 22.75
CA LYS A 341 2.58 30.53 23.96
C LYS A 341 4.06 30.17 23.75
N CYS A 342 4.41 29.71 22.54
CA CYS A 342 5.78 29.54 22.08
C CYS A 342 5.93 29.83 20.59
N SER A 343 7.17 29.92 20.15
CA SER A 343 7.57 29.95 18.75
C SER A 343 8.62 28.89 18.45
N LEU A 344 8.77 28.54 17.18
CA LEU A 344 9.76 27.56 16.72
C LEU A 344 10.89 28.30 16.01
N ASP A 345 12.12 28.04 16.43
CA ASP A 345 13.30 28.48 15.70
C ASP A 345 13.50 27.66 14.40
N SER A 346 14.29 28.20 13.48
CA SER A 346 14.73 27.53 12.24
C SER A 346 15.41 26.17 12.44
N SER A 347 15.97 25.91 13.62
CA SER A 347 16.57 24.62 14.00
C SER A 347 15.55 23.53 14.35
N VAL A 348 14.26 23.85 14.41
CA VAL A 348 13.19 22.89 14.73
C VAL A 348 12.69 22.18 13.47
N SER A 349 12.44 20.87 13.59
CA SER A 349 11.69 20.12 12.58
C SER A 349 10.39 19.59 13.20
N TRP A 350 9.28 19.66 12.49
CA TRP A 350 7.98 19.19 12.97
C TRP A 350 7.44 18.09 12.05
N VAL A 351 7.29 16.89 12.61
CA VAL A 351 6.67 15.72 11.97
C VAL A 351 5.22 15.59 12.47
N GLY A 352 4.27 15.80 11.57
CA GLY A 352 2.84 15.65 11.84
C GLY A 352 2.31 14.31 11.37
N LEU A 353 1.80 13.49 12.30
CA LEU A 353 1.17 12.20 12.02
C LEU A 353 -0.35 12.36 12.12
N SER A 354 -1.02 12.49 10.98
CA SER A 354 -2.50 12.51 10.89
C SER A 354 -3.18 13.54 11.81
N ALA A 355 -2.60 14.73 11.95
CA ALA A 355 -3.23 15.82 12.70
C ALA A 355 -4.46 16.34 11.93
N PRO A 356 -5.67 16.38 12.53
CA PRO A 356 -6.88 16.82 11.85
C PRO A 356 -6.96 18.35 11.74
N MET A 357 -5.97 18.96 11.08
CA MET A 357 -5.82 20.42 10.91
C MET A 357 -7.03 21.09 10.23
N ARG A 358 -7.82 20.31 9.47
CA ARG A 358 -9.04 20.76 8.80
C ARG A 358 -10.32 20.15 9.41
N GLY A 359 -10.22 19.59 10.61
CA GLY A 359 -11.29 18.84 11.26
C GLY A 359 -11.29 17.34 10.92
N SER A 360 -12.27 16.62 11.47
CA SER A 360 -12.46 15.18 11.30
C SER A 360 -13.93 14.86 11.09
N MET A 361 -14.24 14.15 9.99
CA MET A 361 -15.60 13.68 9.73
C MET A 361 -16.12 12.74 10.82
N ALA A 362 -15.22 11.97 11.46
CA ALA A 362 -15.59 11.13 12.59
C ALA A 362 -16.02 11.94 13.82
N SER A 363 -15.38 13.10 14.04
CA SER A 363 -15.80 14.02 15.11
C SER A 363 -17.16 14.63 14.81
N ASN A 364 -17.41 15.06 13.56
CA ASN A 364 -18.72 15.56 13.13
C ASN A 364 -19.80 14.51 13.38
N TYR A 365 -19.58 13.28 12.92
CA TYR A 365 -20.53 12.18 13.12
C TYR A 365 -20.80 11.89 14.60
N PHE A 366 -19.78 11.98 15.47
CA PHE A 366 -19.95 11.82 16.91
C PHE A 366 -20.80 12.95 17.51
N GLN A 367 -20.54 14.20 17.14
CA GLN A 367 -21.32 15.36 17.59
C GLN A 367 -22.77 15.28 17.12
N ASP A 368 -23.01 14.90 15.87
CA ASP A 368 -24.34 14.71 15.30
C ASP A 368 -25.07 13.58 16.05
N SER A 369 -24.35 12.52 16.43
CA SER A 369 -24.90 11.44 17.27
C SER A 369 -25.27 11.91 18.68
N CYS A 370 -24.50 12.81 19.30
CA CYS A 370 -24.90 13.44 20.57
C CYS A 370 -26.14 14.34 20.43
N LYS A 371 -26.44 14.82 19.22
CA LYS A 371 -27.62 15.66 18.92
C LYS A 371 -28.84 14.83 18.46
N ASN A 372 -28.72 13.51 18.39
CA ASN A 372 -29.71 12.61 17.79
C ASN A 372 -30.01 12.92 16.31
N GLU A 373 -28.96 13.26 15.56
CA GLU A 373 -29.02 13.56 14.12
C GLU A 373 -28.42 12.44 13.26
N THR A 374 -28.20 11.24 13.81
CA THR A 374 -27.61 10.10 13.08
C THR A 374 -28.55 8.89 13.06
N ASN A 375 -28.15 7.76 13.65
CA ASN A 375 -28.97 6.55 13.75
C ASN A 375 -29.07 6.10 15.21
N PHE A 376 -30.19 5.45 15.53
CA PHE A 376 -30.53 5.07 16.91
C PHE A 376 -29.47 4.23 17.63
N VAL A 377 -28.66 3.45 16.90
CA VAL A 377 -27.59 2.62 17.48
C VAL A 377 -26.40 3.49 17.88
N ALA A 378 -25.99 4.41 17.01
CA ALA A 378 -24.91 5.34 17.29
C ALA A 378 -25.30 6.31 18.41
N GLU A 379 -26.53 6.80 18.41
CA GLU A 379 -27.09 7.70 19.43
C GLU A 379 -27.09 7.02 20.81
N ASP A 380 -27.62 5.80 20.92
CA ASP A 380 -27.65 5.04 22.17
C ASP A 380 -26.24 4.69 22.68
N LEU A 381 -25.31 4.34 21.79
CA LEU A 381 -23.92 4.07 22.14
C LEU A 381 -23.23 5.32 22.69
N VAL A 382 -23.39 6.45 22.01
CA VAL A 382 -22.73 7.72 22.32
C VAL A 382 -23.32 8.33 23.60
N ALA A 383 -24.64 8.24 23.82
CA ALA A 383 -25.29 8.61 25.08
C ALA A 383 -24.75 7.82 26.29
N LYS A 384 -24.38 6.54 26.10
CA LYS A 384 -23.81 5.69 27.18
C LYS A 384 -22.36 6.01 27.50
N THR A 385 -21.65 6.75 26.66
CA THR A 385 -20.24 7.08 26.91
C THR A 385 -20.06 8.14 28.00
N GLY A 386 -21.10 8.95 28.28
CA GLY A 386 -21.01 10.09 29.18
C GLY A 386 -20.25 11.29 28.61
N TYR A 387 -19.88 11.26 27.32
CA TYR A 387 -19.23 12.37 26.60
C TYR A 387 -20.23 13.21 25.79
N CYS A 388 -21.53 13.09 26.06
CA CYS A 388 -22.56 13.96 25.52
C CYS A 388 -23.11 14.91 26.61
N PRO A 389 -23.42 16.18 26.27
CA PRO A 389 -23.11 16.81 24.98
C PRO A 389 -21.59 16.87 24.75
N ALA A 390 -21.17 16.84 23.48
CA ALA A 390 -19.76 16.99 23.17
C ALA A 390 -19.33 18.40 23.61
N ASP A 391 -18.40 18.48 24.56
CA ASP A 391 -17.76 19.73 24.95
C ASP A 391 -16.77 20.16 23.84
N ASP A 392 -16.61 21.47 23.63
CA ASP A 392 -15.70 22.08 22.62
C ASP A 392 -14.21 21.81 22.90
#